data_AF-A0AAW2JWZ6-F1
#
_entry.id   AF-A0AAW2JWZ6-F1
#
_cell.length_a   1.000
_cell.length_b   1.000
_cell.length_c   1.000
_cell.angle_alpha   90.00
_cell.angle_beta   90.00
_cell.angle_gamma   90.00
#
_symmetry.space_group_name_H-M   'P 1'
#
loop_
_entity.id
_entity.type
_entity.pdbx_description
1 polymer ?
#
loop_
_entity_poly.entity_id
_entity_poly.type
_entity_poly.pdbx_seq_one_letter_code
_entity_poly.pdbx_strand_id
1 'polypeptide(L)'
;MSSPMETDTPLPNGNSAAATAITPPSKLGKLADCLKLEHQFLRVPFEHYKKTIRANHRAVEKEVSAVISGVSDAADSDLSRDDAVSQLNSLVSRLQGLKRKLEEGSRTEHLQAQKCRARLDHLDSAEVDNLSEWNSVRLKRILVDYMLRMSYYDTALKLAQSSNIQDLVDVDVFHEAKKVIDALQKKEVGPALTWCADNKSKLKKSKFSANSSTLLETRPHGYFQEN
;
A
#
# COMPACT_ATOMS: atom_id res chain seq x y z
N MET A 1 -68.88 36.92 -55.23
CA MET A 1 -68.36 36.05 -54.16
C MET A 1 -67.09 35.41 -54.71
N SER A 2 -65.86 35.53 -54.22
CA SER A 2 -65.19 36.30 -53.17
C SER A 2 -63.69 36.14 -53.44
N SER A 3 -62.85 37.16 -53.21
CA SER A 3 -61.44 36.99 -52.77
C SER A 3 -61.45 36.94 -51.22
N PRO A 4 -60.47 36.35 -50.49
CA PRO A 4 -59.00 36.56 -50.51
C PRO A 4 -58.20 35.22 -50.47
N MET A 5 -56.87 35.07 -50.69
CA MET A 5 -55.60 35.66 -50.20
C MET A 5 -55.17 35.24 -48.77
N GLU A 6 -53.99 34.60 -48.71
CA GLU A 6 -53.12 34.20 -47.56
C GLU A 6 -53.69 33.10 -46.61
N THR A 7 -52.95 32.15 -46.04
CA THR A 7 -51.57 32.11 -45.51
C THR A 7 -51.03 30.67 -45.49
N ASP A 8 -49.82 30.42 -46.01
CA ASP A 8 -49.05 29.21 -45.70
C ASP A 8 -48.32 29.41 -44.36
N THR A 9 -48.77 28.70 -43.33
CA THR A 9 -48.07 28.55 -42.05
C THR A 9 -47.56 27.13 -41.91
N PRO A 10 -46.25 26.87 -41.90
CA PRO A 10 -45.70 25.61 -41.44
C PRO A 10 -45.61 25.65 -39.91
N LEU A 11 -46.41 24.83 -39.22
CA LEU A 11 -46.22 24.54 -37.80
C LEU A 11 -44.96 23.66 -37.60
N PRO A 12 -44.19 23.88 -36.51
CA PRO A 12 -42.92 23.22 -36.25
C PRO A 12 -43.13 21.94 -35.43
N ASN A 13 -42.36 20.89 -35.74
CA ASN A 13 -41.83 19.87 -34.81
C ASN A 13 -41.46 18.62 -35.62
N GLY A 14 -40.35 17.94 -35.37
CA GLY A 14 -39.41 18.07 -34.28
C GLY A 14 -38.48 16.87 -34.35
N ASN A 15 -37.54 16.89 -35.28
CA ASN A 15 -36.51 15.86 -35.38
C ASN A 15 -35.11 16.50 -35.46
N SER A 16 -34.82 17.41 -34.53
CA SER A 16 -33.43 17.66 -34.14
C SER A 16 -33.12 16.75 -32.97
N ALA A 17 -32.85 15.48 -33.26
CA ALA A 17 -32.07 14.66 -32.36
C ALA A 17 -30.70 15.34 -32.28
N ALA A 18 -30.52 16.19 -31.27
CA ALA A 18 -29.21 16.65 -30.86
C ALA A 18 -28.41 15.40 -30.50
N ALA A 19 -27.68 14.86 -31.47
CA ALA A 19 -26.58 13.97 -31.20
C ALA A 19 -25.65 14.79 -30.31
N THR A 20 -25.72 14.52 -29.01
CA THR A 20 -24.74 15.00 -28.03
C THR A 20 -23.41 14.47 -28.53
N ALA A 21 -22.70 15.29 -29.29
CA ALA A 21 -21.34 15.01 -29.69
C ALA A 21 -20.58 14.86 -28.37
N ILE A 22 -20.27 13.61 -28.01
CA ILE A 22 -19.36 13.32 -26.92
C ILE A 22 -18.02 13.86 -27.40
N THR A 23 -17.73 15.13 -27.09
CA THR A 23 -16.43 15.73 -27.33
C THR A 23 -15.41 14.79 -26.72
N PRO A 24 -14.48 14.22 -27.52
CA PRO A 24 -13.49 13.31 -26.98
C PRO A 24 -12.75 14.05 -25.86
N PRO A 25 -12.63 13.45 -24.66
CA PRO A 25 -12.04 14.15 -23.54
C PRO A 25 -10.64 14.59 -23.94
N SER A 26 -10.35 15.87 -23.72
CA SER A 26 -9.03 16.45 -24.00
C SER A 26 -7.96 15.60 -23.32
N LYS A 27 -6.75 15.53 -23.91
CA LYS A 27 -5.63 14.77 -23.29
C LYS A 27 -5.43 15.19 -21.82
N LEU A 28 -5.65 16.47 -21.53
CA LEU A 28 -5.63 17.05 -20.19
C LEU A 28 -6.75 16.50 -19.28
N GLY A 29 -7.98 16.38 -19.77
CA GLY A 29 -9.09 15.77 -19.04
C GLY A 29 -8.84 14.28 -18.72
N LYS A 30 -8.29 13.54 -19.69
CA LYS A 30 -7.89 12.14 -19.48
C LYS A 30 -6.82 12.02 -18.40
N LEU A 31 -5.80 12.88 -18.42
CA LEU A 31 -4.75 12.93 -17.41
C LEU A 31 -5.35 13.23 -16.02
N ALA A 32 -6.25 14.20 -15.90
CA ALA A 32 -6.91 14.54 -14.64
C ALA A 32 -7.70 13.35 -14.06
N ASP A 33 -8.44 12.60 -14.88
CA ASP A 33 -9.15 11.40 -14.43
C ASP A 33 -8.20 10.26 -14.05
N CYS A 34 -7.06 10.17 -14.73
CA CYS A 34 -6.03 9.20 -14.40
C CYS A 34 -5.43 9.46 -13.00
N LEU A 35 -5.12 10.72 -12.68
CA LEU A 35 -4.55 11.08 -11.39
C LEU A 35 -5.49 10.80 -10.22
N LYS A 36 -6.82 10.86 -10.41
CA LYS A 36 -7.81 10.59 -9.35
C LYS A 36 -7.69 9.17 -8.76
N LEU A 37 -7.24 8.18 -9.54
CA LEU A 37 -7.11 6.80 -9.05
C LEU A 37 -5.76 6.53 -8.37
N GLU A 38 -4.79 7.44 -8.46
CA GLU A 38 -3.44 7.24 -7.90
C GLU A 38 -3.42 7.24 -6.37
N HIS A 39 -4.39 7.90 -5.74
CA HIS A 39 -4.49 7.96 -4.27
C HIS A 39 -4.44 6.57 -3.61
N GLN A 40 -5.10 5.56 -4.20
CA GLN A 40 -5.12 4.22 -3.62
C GLN A 40 -3.74 3.56 -3.61
N PHE A 41 -2.89 3.87 -4.59
CA PHE A 41 -1.54 3.32 -4.70
C PHE A 41 -0.51 4.05 -3.84
N LEU A 42 -0.81 5.25 -3.36
CA LEU A 42 0.05 6.02 -2.45
C LEU A 42 -0.25 5.75 -0.98
N ARG A 43 -1.50 5.39 -0.66
CA ARG A 43 -1.95 5.23 0.74
C ARG A 43 -1.23 4.10 1.47
N VAL A 44 -1.13 2.93 0.86
CA VAL A 44 -0.53 1.73 1.48
C VAL A 44 0.95 1.95 1.86
N PRO A 45 1.84 2.36 0.94
CA PRO A 45 3.25 2.57 1.28
C PRO A 45 3.44 3.69 2.30
N PHE A 46 2.66 4.77 2.23
CA PHE A 46 2.72 5.85 3.21
C PHE A 46 2.33 5.39 4.63
N GLU A 47 1.26 4.60 4.75
CA GLU A 47 0.87 4.02 6.03
C GLU A 47 1.90 3.02 6.54
N HIS A 48 2.55 2.27 5.65
CA HIS A 48 3.64 1.36 6.05
C HIS A 48 4.86 2.14 6.55
N TYR A 49 5.29 3.18 5.83
CA TYR A 49 6.39 4.06 6.23
C TYR A 49 6.13 4.69 7.60
N LYS A 50 4.94 5.27 7.79
CA LYS A 50 4.51 5.82 9.08
C LYS A 50 4.47 4.79 10.20
N LYS A 51 4.11 3.54 9.91
CA LYS A 51 4.14 2.46 10.92
C LYS A 51 5.57 2.14 11.31
N THR A 52 6.48 2.04 10.34
CA THR A 52 7.90 1.74 10.55
C THR A 52 8.59 2.81 11.39
N ILE A 53 8.49 4.09 10.99
CA ILE A 53 9.09 5.20 11.76
C ILE A 53 8.63 5.18 13.22
N ARG A 54 7.31 5.04 13.45
CA ARG A 54 6.76 5.02 14.81
C ARG A 54 7.22 3.81 15.62
N ALA A 55 7.40 2.66 14.98
CA ALA A 55 7.88 1.46 15.67
C ALA A 55 9.36 1.62 16.07
N ASN A 56 10.19 2.09 15.14
CA ASN A 56 11.61 2.32 15.37
C ASN A 56 11.83 3.41 16.42
N HIS A 57 11.12 4.54 16.34
CA HIS A 57 11.20 5.61 17.33
C HIS A 57 10.87 5.11 18.74
N ARG A 58 9.79 4.34 18.92
CA ARG A 58 9.43 3.78 20.23
C ARG A 58 10.47 2.79 20.75
N ALA A 59 11.06 2.00 19.86
CA ALA A 59 12.12 1.06 20.23
C ALA A 59 13.37 1.80 20.73
N VAL A 60 13.77 2.87 20.02
CA VAL A 60 14.90 3.73 20.40
C VAL A 60 14.64 4.40 21.75
N GLU A 61 13.49 5.05 21.93
CA GLU A 61 13.14 5.71 23.20
C GLU A 61 13.19 4.74 24.38
N LYS A 62 12.64 3.54 24.22
CA LYS A 62 12.65 2.53 25.27
C LYS A 62 14.07 2.11 25.66
N GLU A 63 14.93 1.87 24.69
CA GLU A 63 16.31 1.44 24.95
C GLU A 63 17.17 2.57 25.51
N VAL A 64 17.03 3.79 24.98
CA VAL A 64 17.73 4.97 25.49
C VAL A 64 17.36 5.24 26.95
N SER A 65 16.07 5.26 27.28
CA SER A 65 15.61 5.46 28.67
C SER A 65 16.17 4.40 29.61
N ALA A 66 16.24 3.15 29.17
CA ALA A 66 16.75 2.07 30.00
C ALA A 66 18.29 2.08 30.14
N VAL A 67 19.03 2.59 29.14
CA VAL A 67 20.46 2.87 29.28
C VAL A 67 20.69 4.01 30.26
N ILE A 68 19.94 5.12 30.14
CA ILE A 68 20.03 6.27 31.07
C ILE A 68 19.76 5.83 32.51
N SER A 69 18.70 5.04 32.73
CA SER A 69 18.39 4.46 34.05
C SER A 69 19.56 3.62 34.56
N GLY A 70 20.08 2.69 33.74
CA GLY A 70 21.19 1.83 34.16
C GLY A 70 22.49 2.59 34.45
N VAL A 71 22.73 3.72 33.78
CA VAL A 71 23.86 4.61 34.09
C VAL A 71 23.65 5.33 35.42
N SER A 72 22.43 5.83 35.68
CA SER A 72 22.11 6.47 36.96
C SER A 72 22.26 5.49 38.12
N ASP A 73 21.71 4.28 37.98
CA ASP A 73 21.77 3.23 39.00
C ASP A 73 23.23 2.84 39.30
N ALA A 74 24.07 2.76 38.26
CA ALA A 74 25.50 2.48 38.42
C ALA A 74 26.28 3.64 39.06
N ALA A 75 25.83 4.89 38.89
CA ALA A 75 26.46 6.06 39.48
C ALA A 75 26.11 6.25 40.97
N ASP A 76 24.89 5.86 41.36
CA ASP A 76 24.38 6.00 42.73
C ASP A 76 24.73 4.80 43.64
N SER A 77 25.16 3.68 43.05
CA SER A 77 25.47 2.45 43.79
C SER A 77 26.93 2.41 44.26
N ASP A 78 27.14 2.07 45.54
CA ASP A 78 28.47 1.80 46.09
C ASP A 78 28.91 0.39 45.67
N LEU A 79 29.48 0.28 44.46
CA LEU A 79 29.80 -0.96 43.79
C LEU A 79 31.25 -1.39 44.06
N SER A 80 31.46 -2.69 44.25
CA SER A 80 32.80 -3.25 44.15
C SER A 80 33.38 -3.01 42.75
N ARG A 81 34.72 -2.99 42.63
CA ARG A 81 35.37 -2.80 41.32
C ARG A 81 34.88 -3.82 40.29
N ASP A 82 34.74 -5.08 40.68
CA ASP A 82 34.34 -6.15 39.77
C ASP A 82 32.86 -6.02 39.34
N ASP A 83 31.99 -5.61 40.27
CA ASP A 83 30.57 -5.35 39.97
C ASP A 83 30.42 -4.13 39.04
N ALA A 84 31.18 -3.06 39.27
CA ALA A 84 31.19 -1.88 38.41
C ALA A 84 31.62 -2.23 36.97
N VAL A 85 32.67 -3.05 36.81
CA VAL A 85 33.12 -3.53 35.50
C VAL A 85 32.04 -4.40 34.84
N SER A 86 31.38 -5.29 35.58
CA SER A 86 30.29 -6.12 35.07
C SER A 86 29.10 -5.27 34.57
N GLN A 87 28.69 -4.26 35.36
CA GLN A 87 27.62 -3.34 34.98
C GLN A 87 27.96 -2.53 33.73
N LEU A 88 29.19 -1.99 33.64
CA LEU A 88 29.65 -1.28 32.45
C LEU A 88 29.64 -2.18 31.20
N ASN A 89 30.10 -3.42 31.33
CA ASN A 89 30.06 -4.38 30.22
C ASN A 89 28.63 -4.70 29.76
N SER A 90 27.68 -4.79 30.70
CA SER A 90 26.25 -4.93 30.39
C SER A 90 25.70 -3.73 29.62
N LEU A 91 26.01 -2.51 30.07
CA LEU A 91 25.61 -1.27 29.38
C LEU A 91 26.24 -1.16 27.98
N VAL A 92 27.52 -1.51 27.82
CA VAL A 92 28.20 -1.57 26.52
C VAL A 92 27.50 -2.57 25.60
N SER A 93 27.21 -3.78 26.08
CA SER A 93 26.51 -4.80 25.31
C SER A 93 25.12 -4.32 24.87
N ARG A 94 24.42 -3.60 25.74
CA ARG A 94 23.12 -2.99 25.44
C ARG A 94 23.21 -1.90 24.38
N LEU A 95 24.19 -1.00 24.48
CA LEU A 95 24.45 0.06 23.49
C LEU A 95 24.82 -0.52 22.12
N GLN A 96 25.62 -1.58 22.09
CA GLN A 96 25.93 -2.30 20.85
C GLN A 96 24.67 -2.94 20.24
N GLY A 97 23.79 -3.51 21.09
CA GLY A 97 22.49 -4.00 20.67
C GLY A 97 21.60 -2.90 20.09
N LEU A 98 21.55 -1.73 20.74
CA LEU A 98 20.80 -0.57 20.25
C LEU A 98 21.35 -0.07 18.92
N LYS A 99 22.67 0.02 18.75
CA LYS A 99 23.31 0.37 17.48
C LYS A 99 22.84 -0.54 16.35
N ARG A 100 22.90 -1.87 16.55
CA ARG A 100 22.42 -2.85 15.54
C ARG A 100 20.94 -2.67 15.21
N LYS A 101 20.09 -2.43 16.23
CA LYS A 101 18.66 -2.17 16.04
C LYS A 101 18.42 -0.88 15.24
N LEU A 102 19.20 0.17 15.49
CA LEU A 102 19.09 1.44 14.78
C LEU A 102 19.51 1.32 13.32
N GLU A 103 20.59 0.59 13.04
CA GLU A 103 21.05 0.33 11.67
C GLU A 103 19.98 -0.43 10.86
N GLU A 104 19.39 -1.48 11.43
CA GLU A 104 18.31 -2.23 10.79
C GLU A 104 17.03 -1.39 10.65
N GLY A 105 16.68 -0.61 11.66
CA GLY A 105 15.57 0.33 11.62
C GLY A 105 15.75 1.38 10.52
N SER A 106 16.94 1.96 10.40
CA SER A 106 17.29 2.94 9.37
C SER A 106 17.20 2.33 7.97
N ARG A 107 17.72 1.11 7.77
CA ARG A 107 17.63 0.39 6.49
C ARG A 107 16.18 0.14 6.08
N THR A 108 15.33 -0.30 7.01
CA THR A 108 13.91 -0.55 6.73
C THR A 108 13.15 0.74 6.45
N GLU A 109 13.41 1.83 7.17
CA GLU A 109 12.84 3.15 6.89
C GLU A 109 13.25 3.67 5.52
N HIS A 110 14.53 3.53 5.16
CA HIS A 110 15.04 3.97 3.87
C HIS A 110 14.33 3.25 2.71
N LEU A 111 14.14 1.94 2.82
CA LEU A 111 13.41 1.15 1.81
C LEU A 111 11.95 1.64 1.66
N GLN A 112 11.27 1.93 2.77
CA GLN A 112 9.90 2.44 2.72
C GLN A 112 9.83 3.86 2.14
N ALA A 113 10.79 4.72 2.49
CA ALA A 113 10.91 6.07 1.93
C ALA A 113 11.20 6.03 0.43
N GLN A 114 12.07 5.12 -0.03
CA GLN A 114 12.35 4.88 -1.45
C GLN A 114 11.08 4.51 -2.20
N LYS A 115 10.30 3.56 -1.68
CA LYS A 115 9.01 3.16 -2.27
C LYS A 115 7.98 4.28 -2.33
N CYS A 116 7.99 5.20 -1.37
CA CYS A 116 7.15 6.40 -1.42
C CYS A 116 7.65 7.38 -2.48
N ARG A 117 8.96 7.63 -2.53
CA ARG A 117 9.61 8.52 -3.49
C ARG A 117 9.39 8.06 -4.92
N ALA A 118 9.67 6.80 -5.24
CA ALA A 118 9.47 6.25 -6.58
C ALA A 118 8.03 6.45 -7.11
N ARG A 119 7.03 6.36 -6.22
CA ARG A 119 5.64 6.59 -6.60
C ARG A 119 5.31 8.06 -6.79
N LEU A 120 5.91 8.97 -6.01
CA LEU A 120 5.78 10.40 -6.21
C LEU A 120 6.47 10.83 -7.50
N ASP A 121 7.69 10.36 -7.75
CA ASP A 121 8.44 10.65 -8.98
C ASP A 121 7.67 10.14 -10.23
N HIS A 122 7.04 8.96 -10.13
CA HIS A 122 6.17 8.47 -11.20
C HIS A 122 4.89 9.33 -11.36
N LEU A 123 4.33 9.86 -10.28
CA LEU A 123 3.17 10.76 -10.37
C LEU A 123 3.56 12.09 -11.04
N ASP A 124 4.69 12.65 -10.64
CA ASP A 124 5.20 13.94 -11.13
C ASP A 124 5.68 13.85 -12.59
N SER A 125 6.04 12.66 -13.07
CA SER A 125 6.39 12.44 -14.49
C SER A 125 5.18 12.34 -15.43
N ALA A 126 3.95 12.50 -14.94
CA ALA A 126 2.75 12.48 -15.78
C ALA A 126 2.65 13.74 -16.66
N GLU A 127 3.00 13.63 -17.94
CA GLU A 127 2.93 14.73 -18.91
C GLU A 127 2.05 14.35 -20.11
N VAL A 128 1.60 15.36 -20.87
CA VAL A 128 0.73 15.13 -22.04
C VAL A 128 1.46 14.35 -23.15
N ASP A 129 2.77 14.56 -23.27
CA ASP A 129 3.60 13.99 -24.34
C ASP A 129 4.06 12.56 -24.05
N ASN A 130 4.23 12.19 -22.77
CA ASN A 130 4.60 10.83 -22.34
C ASN A 130 3.42 9.99 -21.82
N LEU A 131 2.19 10.50 -21.97
CA LEU A 131 0.98 9.93 -21.36
C LEU A 131 0.74 8.45 -21.71
N SER A 132 1.17 7.99 -22.90
CA SER A 132 1.04 6.59 -23.30
C SER A 132 1.95 5.67 -22.48
N GLU A 133 3.20 6.06 -22.26
CA GLU A 133 4.16 5.29 -21.47
C GLU A 133 3.75 5.30 -19.99
N TRP A 134 3.37 6.47 -19.49
CA TRP A 134 2.87 6.64 -18.13
C TRP A 134 1.65 5.74 -17.86
N ASN A 135 0.68 5.71 -18.79
CA ASN A 135 -0.48 4.83 -18.70
C ASN A 135 -0.12 3.34 -18.80
N SER A 136 0.92 2.98 -19.56
CA SER A 136 1.42 1.60 -19.63
C SER A 136 1.96 1.13 -18.27
N VAL A 137 2.78 1.96 -17.61
CA VAL A 137 3.28 1.68 -16.26
C VAL A 137 2.13 1.56 -15.26
N ARG A 138 1.18 2.48 -15.33
CA ARG A 138 -0.01 2.47 -14.47
C ARG A 138 -0.88 1.22 -14.67
N LEU A 139 -1.13 0.82 -15.91
CA LEU A 139 -1.87 -0.39 -16.21
C LEU A 139 -1.15 -1.63 -15.63
N LYS A 140 0.16 -1.71 -15.78
CA LYS A 140 0.96 -2.80 -15.19
C LYS A 140 0.86 -2.82 -13.67
N ARG A 141 0.88 -1.65 -13.00
CA ARG A 141 0.66 -1.56 -11.54
C ARG A 141 -0.72 -2.09 -11.13
N ILE A 142 -1.77 -1.71 -11.85
CA ILE A 142 -3.15 -2.21 -11.63
C ILE A 142 -3.19 -3.73 -11.83
N LEU A 143 -2.56 -4.24 -12.88
CA LEU A 143 -2.55 -5.66 -13.18
C LEU A 143 -1.80 -6.47 -12.12
N VAL A 144 -0.68 -5.96 -11.61
CA VAL A 144 0.05 -6.57 -10.48
C VAL A 144 -0.83 -6.60 -9.23
N ASP A 145 -1.48 -5.49 -8.86
CA ASP A 145 -2.39 -5.46 -7.71
C ASP A 145 -3.54 -6.48 -7.86
N TYR A 146 -4.15 -6.57 -9.05
CA TYR A 146 -5.17 -7.57 -9.35
C TYR A 146 -4.63 -9.00 -9.18
N MET A 147 -3.48 -9.31 -9.79
CA MET A 147 -2.85 -10.64 -9.68
C MET A 147 -2.57 -11.02 -8.22
N LEU A 148 -2.09 -10.08 -7.40
CA LEU A 148 -1.83 -10.31 -5.98
C LEU A 148 -3.12 -10.61 -5.20
N ARG A 149 -4.22 -9.90 -5.47
CA ARG A 149 -5.54 -10.18 -4.86
C ARG A 149 -6.10 -11.54 -5.29
N MET A 150 -5.85 -11.96 -6.52
CA MET A 150 -6.24 -13.26 -7.06
C MET A 150 -5.27 -14.39 -6.69
N SER A 151 -4.28 -14.13 -5.82
CA SER A 151 -3.26 -15.09 -5.38
C SER A 151 -2.31 -15.59 -6.49
N TYR A 152 -2.20 -14.87 -7.61
CA TYR A 152 -1.21 -15.13 -8.67
C TYR A 152 0.14 -14.46 -8.35
N TYR A 153 0.72 -14.82 -7.19
CA TYR A 153 1.91 -14.15 -6.64
C TYR A 153 3.15 -14.22 -7.54
N ASP A 154 3.44 -15.41 -8.11
CA ASP A 154 4.63 -15.60 -8.95
C ASP A 154 4.52 -14.82 -10.26
N THR A 155 3.33 -14.80 -10.86
CA THR A 155 3.06 -14.02 -12.08
C THR A 155 3.15 -12.53 -11.80
N ALA A 156 2.57 -12.07 -10.68
CA ALA A 156 2.66 -10.68 -10.24
C ALA A 156 4.13 -10.25 -10.04
N LEU A 157 4.93 -11.09 -9.39
CA LEU A 157 6.36 -10.84 -9.15
C LEU A 157 7.13 -10.76 -10.48
N LYS A 158 6.92 -11.71 -11.39
CA LYS A 158 7.55 -11.72 -12.72
C LYS A 158 7.20 -10.49 -13.55
N LEU A 159 5.94 -10.06 -13.54
CA LEU A 159 5.51 -8.84 -14.24
C LEU A 159 6.15 -7.58 -13.64
N ALA A 160 6.21 -7.50 -12.32
CA ALA A 160 6.86 -6.39 -11.64
C ALA A 160 8.34 -6.29 -12.00
N GLN A 161 9.06 -7.42 -11.99
CA GLN A 161 10.47 -7.51 -12.33
C GLN A 161 10.75 -7.20 -13.80
N SER A 162 10.01 -7.82 -14.73
CA SER A 162 10.22 -7.63 -16.17
C SER A 162 9.89 -6.23 -16.65
N SER A 163 9.04 -5.52 -15.90
CA SER A 163 8.69 -4.12 -16.18
C SER A 163 9.45 -3.10 -15.33
N ASN A 164 10.34 -3.55 -14.44
CA ASN A 164 11.08 -2.70 -13.51
C ASN A 164 10.19 -1.76 -12.65
N ILE A 165 9.07 -2.28 -12.11
CA ILE A 165 8.09 -1.51 -11.32
C ILE A 165 7.96 -2.00 -9.87
N GLN A 166 8.95 -2.71 -9.34
CA GLN A 166 8.92 -3.33 -8.01
C GLN A 166 8.63 -2.30 -6.89
N ASP A 167 9.20 -1.09 -7.00
CA ASP A 167 8.99 -0.02 -6.02
C ASP A 167 7.61 0.65 -6.12
N LEU A 168 6.88 0.40 -7.21
CA LEU A 168 5.56 0.97 -7.49
C LEU A 168 4.40 0.06 -7.08
N VAL A 169 4.69 -1.15 -6.59
CA VAL A 169 3.73 -2.19 -6.26
C VAL A 169 3.94 -2.74 -4.83
N ASP A 170 2.91 -3.34 -4.25
CA ASP A 170 2.90 -3.76 -2.83
C ASP A 170 3.13 -5.27 -2.63
N VAL A 171 3.98 -5.89 -3.46
CA VAL A 171 4.22 -7.34 -3.49
C VAL A 171 4.54 -7.91 -2.09
N ASP A 172 5.42 -7.27 -1.33
CA ASP A 172 5.82 -7.73 0.01
C ASP A 172 4.64 -7.76 0.99
N VAL A 173 3.74 -6.77 0.91
CA VAL A 173 2.56 -6.68 1.79
C VAL A 173 1.63 -7.87 1.57
N PHE A 174 1.44 -8.25 0.30
CA PHE A 174 0.66 -9.42 -0.05
C PHE A 174 1.36 -10.73 0.31
N HIS A 175 2.70 -10.80 0.24
CA HIS A 175 3.44 -11.97 0.72
C HIS A 175 3.31 -12.18 2.23
N GLU A 176 3.31 -11.11 3.03
CA GLU A 176 3.04 -11.22 4.46
C GLU A 176 1.62 -11.73 4.75
N ALA A 177 0.63 -11.28 3.98
CA ALA A 177 -0.74 -11.82 4.09
C ALA A 177 -0.80 -13.30 3.66
N LYS A 178 -0.10 -13.67 2.58
CA LYS A 178 0.00 -15.05 2.09
C LYS A 178 0.57 -15.99 3.16
N LYS A 179 1.63 -15.59 3.86
CA LYS A 179 2.21 -16.39 4.97
C LYS A 179 1.18 -16.73 6.04
N VAL A 180 0.32 -15.76 6.39
CA VAL A 180 -0.76 -15.99 7.38
C VAL A 180 -1.81 -16.93 6.81
N ILE A 181 -2.21 -16.77 5.54
CA ILE A 181 -3.19 -17.64 4.87
C ILE A 181 -2.66 -19.08 4.79
N ASP A 182 -1.42 -19.27 4.34
CA ASP A 182 -0.78 -20.57 4.21
C ASP A 182 -0.67 -21.29 5.56
N ALA A 183 -0.35 -20.55 6.64
CA ALA A 183 -0.32 -21.10 8.00
C ALA A 183 -1.71 -21.56 8.47
N LEU A 184 -2.75 -20.75 8.23
CA LEU A 184 -4.12 -21.10 8.58
C LEU A 184 -4.61 -22.34 7.82
N GLN A 185 -4.24 -22.50 6.55
CA GLN A 185 -4.54 -23.71 5.78
C GLN A 185 -3.90 -24.97 6.39
N LYS A 186 -2.71 -24.83 6.98
CA LYS A 186 -2.01 -25.89 7.73
C LYS A 186 -2.52 -26.06 9.16
N LYS A 187 -3.60 -25.35 9.55
CA LYS A 187 -4.16 -25.32 10.91
C LYS A 187 -3.20 -24.74 11.96
N GLU A 188 -2.21 -23.95 11.53
CA GLU A 188 -1.30 -23.23 12.41
C GLU A 188 -1.82 -21.83 12.70
N VAL A 189 -2.26 -21.60 13.93
CA VAL A 189 -2.87 -20.31 14.33
C VAL A 189 -1.86 -19.26 14.80
N GLY A 190 -0.61 -19.66 15.09
CA GLY A 190 0.43 -18.78 15.62
C GLY A 190 0.66 -17.53 14.76
N PRO A 191 0.94 -17.66 13.45
CA PRO A 191 1.14 -16.50 12.57
C PRO A 191 -0.06 -15.56 12.50
N ALA A 192 -1.29 -16.11 12.53
CA ALA A 192 -2.51 -15.31 12.52
C ALA A 192 -2.69 -14.50 13.82
N LEU A 193 -2.34 -15.08 14.97
CA LEU A 193 -2.39 -14.39 16.27
C LEU A 193 -1.37 -13.24 16.32
N THR A 194 -0.14 -13.47 15.85
CA THR A 194 0.88 -12.42 15.73
C THR A 194 0.39 -11.28 14.83
N TRP A 195 -0.17 -11.60 13.66
CA TRP A 195 -0.72 -10.60 12.76
C TRP A 195 -1.87 -9.80 13.41
N CYS A 196 -2.73 -10.45 14.19
CA CYS A 196 -3.81 -9.78 14.93
C CYS A 196 -3.27 -8.81 15.99
N ALA A 197 -2.21 -9.18 16.72
CA ALA A 197 -1.55 -8.30 17.68
C ALA A 197 -0.99 -7.05 16.98
N ASP A 198 -0.32 -7.23 15.85
CA ASP A 198 0.29 -6.15 15.06
C ASP A 198 -0.70 -5.19 14.40
N ASN A 199 -1.96 -5.64 14.22
CA ASN A 199 -3.01 -4.89 13.55
C ASN A 199 -4.19 -4.54 14.48
N LYS A 200 -4.06 -4.76 15.80
CA LYS A 200 -5.11 -4.58 16.81
C LYS A 200 -5.90 -3.26 16.67
N SER A 201 -5.21 -2.15 16.48
CA SER A 201 -5.83 -0.82 16.36
C SER A 201 -6.67 -0.66 15.09
N LYS A 202 -6.31 -1.33 13.99
CA LYS A 202 -7.09 -1.34 12.74
C LYS A 202 -8.28 -2.28 12.87
N LEU A 203 -8.07 -3.49 13.40
CA LEU A 203 -9.13 -4.47 13.63
C LEU A 203 -10.24 -3.96 14.55
N LYS A 204 -9.90 -3.17 15.59
CA LYS A 204 -10.90 -2.52 16.45
C LYS A 204 -11.78 -1.52 15.69
N LYS A 205 -11.23 -0.80 14.71
CA LYS A 205 -11.95 0.17 13.88
C LYS A 205 -12.78 -0.50 12.77
N SER A 206 -12.40 -1.70 12.35
CA SER A 206 -13.05 -2.47 11.27
C SER A 206 -14.16 -3.42 11.74
N LYS A 207 -14.50 -3.45 13.05
CA LYS A 207 -15.69 -4.19 13.48
C LYS A 207 -16.92 -3.55 12.81
N PHE A 208 -17.76 -4.40 12.20
CA PHE A 208 -18.94 -4.12 11.34
C PHE A 208 -18.69 -4.00 9.82
N SER A 209 -18.26 -5.09 9.19
CA SER A 209 -18.78 -5.54 7.88
C SER A 209 -18.35 -7.01 7.67
N ALA A 210 -18.93 -7.89 8.48
CA ALA A 210 -18.86 -9.33 8.25
C ALA A 210 -20.19 -9.77 7.62
N ASN A 211 -20.45 -9.33 6.38
CA ASN A 211 -21.31 -10.10 5.48
C ASN A 211 -20.40 -11.16 4.85
N SER A 212 -20.15 -12.23 5.59
CA SER A 212 -19.31 -13.36 5.22
C SER A 212 -19.94 -14.29 4.18
N SER A 213 -20.69 -13.75 3.21
CA SER A 213 -21.35 -14.57 2.17
C SER A 213 -21.13 -14.08 0.73
N THR A 214 -20.57 -12.90 0.46
CA THR A 214 -20.48 -12.40 -0.94
C THR A 214 -19.08 -12.40 -1.56
N LEU A 215 -18.01 -12.66 -0.79
CA LEU A 215 -16.63 -12.66 -1.33
C LEU A 215 -16.03 -14.07 -1.54
N LEU A 216 -16.74 -15.13 -1.16
CA LEU A 216 -16.33 -16.52 -1.48
C LEU A 216 -16.97 -17.06 -2.78
N GLU A 217 -17.89 -16.32 -3.39
CA GLU A 217 -18.69 -16.80 -4.52
C GLU A 217 -18.17 -16.34 -5.90
N THR A 218 -16.98 -15.73 -5.95
CA THR A 218 -16.28 -15.44 -7.21
C THR A 218 -14.99 -16.26 -7.33
N ARG A 219 -15.11 -17.59 -7.14
CA ARG A 219 -14.20 -18.50 -7.84
C ARG A 219 -14.75 -18.72 -9.25
N PRO A 220 -14.00 -18.43 -10.33
CA PRO A 220 -14.32 -19.02 -11.61
C PRO A 220 -14.19 -20.54 -11.45
N HIS A 221 -15.26 -21.27 -11.75
CA HIS A 221 -15.21 -22.72 -11.88
C HIS A 221 -14.14 -23.07 -12.93
N GLY A 222 -12.95 -23.45 -12.45
CA GLY A 222 -11.93 -24.07 -13.25
C GLY A 222 -12.42 -25.45 -13.65
N TYR A 223 -12.70 -25.60 -14.94
CA TYR A 223 -12.76 -26.88 -15.62
C TYR A 223 -11.44 -27.62 -15.36
N PHE A 224 -11.48 -28.62 -14.48
CA PHE A 224 -10.58 -29.76 -14.53
C PHE A 224 -11.48 -30.99 -14.71
N GLN A 225 -11.63 -31.40 -15.97
CA GLN A 225 -12.06 -32.76 -16.29
C GLN A 225 -10.90 -33.67 -15.91
N GLU A 226 -11.17 -34.62 -15.02
CA GLU A 226 -10.31 -35.78 -14.76
C GLU A 226 -10.29 -36.66 -16.02
N ASN A 227 -9.08 -37.11 -16.37
CA ASN A 227 -8.83 -38.39 -17.02
C ASN A 227 -8.03 -39.23 -16.03
#